data_AF-A0A7H8PVQ4-F1
#
_entry.id   AF-A0A7H8PVQ4-F1
#
_cell.length_a   1.000
_cell.length_b   1.000
_cell.length_c   1.000
_cell.angle_alpha   90.00
_cell.angle_beta   90.00
_cell.angle_gamma   90.00
#
_symmetry.space_group_name_H-M   'P 1'
#
loop_
_entity.id
_entity.type
_entity.pdbx_description
1 polymer ?
#
loop_
_entity_poly.entity_id
_entity_poly.type
_entity_poly.pdbx_seq_one_letter_code
_entity_poly.pdbx_strand_id
1 'polypeptide(L)'
;MKRFLFFTLVLLLGGALLAEAMRSYPGYLLLMVGGDSGKRIEMNLWVAIGGLVLGLLILFLLIWLLRSLARAIEGSVSRIRFGRSRMARRRLTNGLVEYMEGNWARARRLLLKSAARSDAPIINYLAAARSAFELGYRDEANELLAKAEATGDDTQLAVAISQARMQLLDKHYEQCIASLQRAMQEEPNHPALLQLLRQAYYHIGEWNGLRELLPRLEKHGTMPESQLQQLELEVYQNLLRDAANRKDREKLREIWQSLNGRWQRNIELRNLYGETLHKVGDDVEAEKHLRWILNREWRGDTVRLYGHLTGADANQQLSVADGWQKEYGENADLLTCLGRLCLRNEIWGKARQYFEKSLLLRSDPVTSAELARLLFALGEKDQAARLYEQGLLQAVSDLPQLPLPGQNSSMLSTKAS
;
A
#
# COMPACT_ATOMS: atom_id res chain seq x y z
N MET A 1 -13.55 76.69 8.56
CA MET A 1 -13.55 78.17 8.61
C MET A 1 -12.89 78.73 9.86
N LYS A 2 -13.28 78.35 11.09
CA LYS A 2 -12.67 78.87 12.35
C LYS A 2 -11.13 78.66 12.48
N ARG A 3 -10.62 77.50 12.05
CA ARG A 3 -9.17 77.21 12.06
C ARG A 3 -8.36 78.05 11.06
N PHE A 4 -8.97 78.40 9.93
CA PHE A 4 -8.33 79.23 8.91
C PHE A 4 -8.26 80.68 9.35
N LEU A 5 -9.37 81.21 9.91
CA LEU A 5 -9.43 82.57 10.49
C LEU A 5 -8.46 82.75 11.67
N PHE A 6 -8.36 81.75 12.55
CA PHE A 6 -7.39 81.76 13.65
C PHE A 6 -5.95 81.78 13.13
N PHE A 7 -5.62 80.96 12.13
CA PHE A 7 -4.30 80.96 11.50
C PHE A 7 -3.96 82.31 10.86
N THR A 8 -4.89 82.92 10.14
CA THR A 8 -4.67 84.23 9.51
C THR A 8 -4.49 85.35 10.55
N LEU A 9 -5.22 85.30 11.67
CA LEU A 9 -5.08 86.28 12.76
C LEU A 9 -3.71 86.15 13.44
N VAL A 10 -3.27 84.92 13.74
CA VAL A 10 -1.95 84.65 14.31
C VAL A 10 -0.83 85.05 13.35
N LEU A 11 -1.01 84.82 12.05
CA LEU A 11 -0.04 85.23 11.02
C LEU A 11 0.08 86.76 10.91
N LEU A 12 -1.04 87.48 10.96
CA LEU A 12 -1.06 88.95 10.93
C LEU A 12 -0.41 89.56 12.18
N LEU A 13 -0.78 89.07 13.38
CA LEU A 13 -0.18 89.53 14.64
C LEU A 13 1.30 89.17 14.72
N GLY A 14 1.68 87.95 14.33
CA GLY A 14 3.06 87.51 14.28
C GLY A 14 3.91 88.30 13.28
N GLY A 15 3.35 88.61 12.10
CA GLY A 15 4.00 89.42 11.08
C GLY A 15 4.25 90.86 11.52
N ALA A 16 3.26 91.48 12.18
CA ALA A 16 3.40 92.84 12.71
C ALA A 16 4.46 92.94 13.82
N LEU A 17 4.48 91.98 14.75
CA LEU A 17 5.48 91.90 15.82
C LEU A 17 6.90 91.64 15.28
N LEU A 18 7.03 90.79 14.26
CA LEU A 18 8.31 90.55 13.57
C LEU A 18 8.83 91.79 12.86
N ALA A 19 7.97 92.55 12.19
CA ALA A 19 8.34 93.78 11.52
C ALA A 19 8.83 94.86 12.50
N GLU A 20 8.20 94.95 13.69
CA GLU A 20 8.61 95.87 14.75
C GLU A 20 9.93 95.46 15.41
N ALA A 21 10.12 94.15 15.63
CA ALA A 21 11.40 93.60 16.13
C ALA A 21 12.55 93.81 15.14
N MET A 22 12.27 93.72 13.82
CA MET A 22 13.24 94.03 12.77
C MET A 22 13.70 95.49 12.79
N ARG A 23 12.80 96.43 13.14
CA ARG A 23 13.13 97.85 13.25
C ARG A 23 13.89 98.19 14.54
N SER A 24 13.53 97.57 15.65
CA SER A 24 14.10 97.88 16.96
C SER A 24 15.51 97.33 17.20
N TYR A 25 15.93 96.29 16.47
CA TYR A 25 17.25 95.67 16.62
C TYR A 25 17.96 95.48 15.26
N PRO A 26 18.69 96.51 14.76
CA PRO A 26 19.54 96.41 13.58
C PRO A 26 20.86 95.71 13.95
N GLY A 27 20.79 94.41 14.24
CA GLY A 27 21.99 93.59 14.41
C GLY A 27 22.62 93.27 13.05
N TYR A 28 23.95 93.17 13.01
CA TYR A 28 24.67 92.62 11.85
C TYR A 28 25.37 91.32 12.25
N LEU A 29 25.42 90.37 11.32
CA LEU A 29 26.14 89.12 11.48
C LEU A 29 27.39 89.19 10.59
N LEU A 30 28.56 89.06 11.20
CA LEU A 30 29.84 89.04 10.49
C LEU A 30 30.34 87.60 10.40
N LEU A 31 30.30 87.04 9.19
CA LEU A 31 30.82 85.69 8.92
C LEU A 31 32.23 85.82 8.36
N MET A 32 33.22 85.37 9.12
CA MET A 32 34.60 85.21 8.66
C MET A 32 34.82 83.77 8.19
N VAL A 33 35.15 83.59 6.92
CA VAL A 33 35.50 82.28 6.37
C VAL A 33 36.96 82.32 5.92
N GLY A 34 37.81 81.52 6.60
CA GLY A 34 39.19 81.25 6.20
C GLY A 34 40.25 82.27 6.63
N GLY A 35 40.60 82.33 7.92
CA GLY A 35 41.87 82.84 8.45
C GLY A 35 42.43 84.15 7.86
N ASP A 36 43.76 84.30 7.84
CA ASP A 36 44.52 85.54 7.56
C ASP A 36 44.38 86.14 6.13
N SER A 37 43.49 85.61 5.30
CA SER A 37 43.05 86.26 4.04
C SER A 37 41.55 86.03 3.82
N GLY A 38 40.78 86.08 4.90
CA GLY A 38 39.38 85.70 4.94
C GLY A 38 38.45 86.73 4.31
N LYS A 39 37.56 86.26 3.44
CA LYS A 39 36.43 87.06 2.93
C LYS A 39 35.51 87.38 4.10
N ARG A 40 35.35 88.67 4.39
CA ARG A 40 34.38 89.18 5.37
C ARG A 40 33.08 89.43 4.65
N ILE A 41 32.06 88.65 4.98
CA ILE A 41 30.71 88.88 4.46
C ILE A 41 29.90 89.46 5.61
N GLU A 42 29.60 90.75 5.49
CA GLU A 42 28.69 91.45 6.38
C GLU A 42 27.28 91.29 5.84
N MET A 43 26.40 90.70 6.64
CA MET A 43 24.98 90.60 6.30
C MET A 43 24.12 91.06 7.47
N ASN A 44 22.96 91.61 7.14
CA ASN A 44 21.95 91.97 8.14
C ASN A 44 21.51 90.69 8.89
N LEU A 45 21.44 90.75 10.22
CA LEU A 45 21.05 89.62 11.08
C LEU A 45 19.76 88.95 10.61
N TRP A 46 18.78 89.75 10.16
CA TRP A 46 17.50 89.26 9.68
C TRP A 46 17.58 88.55 8.33
N VAL A 47 18.51 88.96 7.47
CA VAL A 47 18.80 88.27 6.21
C VAL A 47 19.48 86.92 6.50
N ALA A 48 20.39 86.87 7.48
CA ALA A 48 21.03 85.63 7.91
C ALA A 48 20.02 84.64 8.51
N ILE A 49 19.14 85.11 9.40
CA ILE A 49 18.08 84.28 10.00
C ILE A 49 17.10 83.79 8.92
N GLY A 50 16.66 84.68 8.02
CA GLY A 50 15.78 84.32 6.92
C GLY A 50 16.41 83.28 5.99
N GLY A 51 17.69 83.45 5.66
CA GLY A 51 18.46 82.48 4.86
C GLY A 51 18.61 81.13 5.54
N LEU A 52 18.86 81.09 6.86
CA LEU A 52 18.93 79.87 7.64
C LEU A 52 17.59 79.11 7.63
N VAL A 53 16.48 79.81 7.89
CA VAL A 53 15.14 79.22 7.90
C VAL A 53 14.79 78.67 6.52
N LEU A 54 15.07 79.43 5.46
CA LEU A 54 14.83 79.00 4.08
C LEU A 54 15.69 77.78 3.72
N GLY A 55 16.96 77.77 4.12
CA GLY A 55 17.87 76.64 3.93
C GLY A 55 17.39 75.38 4.64
N LEU A 56 16.93 75.49 5.90
CA LEU A 56 16.35 74.38 6.65
C LEU A 56 15.06 73.86 6.00
N LEU A 57 14.22 74.75 5.45
CA LEU A 57 12.98 74.39 4.79
C LEU A 57 13.23 73.66 3.46
N ILE A 58 14.22 74.11 2.69
CA ILE A 58 14.67 73.42 1.47
C ILE A 58 15.24 72.05 1.83
N LEU A 59 16.11 71.96 2.85
CA LEU A 59 16.67 70.68 3.31
C LEU A 59 15.56 69.72 3.76
N PHE A 60 14.57 70.20 4.51
CA PHE A 60 13.42 69.42 4.92
C PHE A 60 12.62 68.90 3.72
N LEU A 61 12.33 69.76 2.73
CA LEU A 61 11.65 69.36 1.49
C LEU A 61 12.45 68.31 0.71
N LEU A 62 13.77 68.46 0.64
CA LEU A 62 14.67 67.55 -0.07
C LEU A 62 14.71 66.18 0.62
N ILE A 63 14.81 66.15 1.95
CA ILE A 63 14.72 64.92 2.75
C ILE A 63 13.35 64.26 2.60
N TRP A 64 12.27 65.05 2.62
CA TRP A 64 10.91 64.55 2.44
C TRP A 64 10.72 63.93 1.05
N LEU A 65 11.22 64.58 0.00
CA LEU A 65 11.16 64.12 -1.38
C LEU A 65 11.96 62.82 -1.56
N LEU A 66 13.20 62.78 -1.05
CA LEU A 66 14.04 61.57 -1.08
C LEU A 66 13.38 60.40 -0.35
N ARG A 67 12.79 60.64 0.83
CA ARG A 67 12.03 59.62 1.58
C ARG A 67 10.75 59.20 0.87
N SER A 68 10.13 60.09 0.10
CA SER A 68 8.92 59.78 -0.68
C SER A 68 9.25 58.89 -1.88
N LEU A 69 10.32 59.23 -2.62
CA LEU A 69 10.83 58.41 -3.73
C LEU A 69 11.31 57.04 -3.24
N ALA A 70 12.07 56.97 -2.15
CA ALA A 70 12.52 55.70 -1.56
C ALA A 70 11.33 54.79 -1.19
N ARG A 71 10.29 55.35 -0.53
CA ARG A 71 9.07 54.60 -0.18
C ARG A 71 8.24 54.18 -1.39
N ALA A 72 8.20 54.98 -2.45
CA ALA A 72 7.50 54.63 -3.69
C ALA A 72 8.18 53.45 -4.41
N ILE A 73 9.52 53.42 -4.41
CA ILE A 73 10.31 52.35 -5.01
C ILE A 73 10.20 51.06 -4.18
N GLU A 74 10.39 51.13 -2.86
CA GLU A 74 10.24 49.96 -1.95
C GLU A 74 8.80 49.43 -1.91
N GLY A 75 7.80 50.31 -1.92
CA GLY A 75 6.38 49.96 -1.91
C GLY A 75 5.89 49.28 -3.21
N SER A 76 6.54 49.56 -4.34
CA SER A 76 6.18 48.96 -5.64
C SER A 76 6.82 47.57 -5.82
N VAL A 77 8.10 47.41 -5.43
CA VAL A 77 8.82 46.13 -5.53
C VAL A 77 8.23 45.09 -4.58
N SER A 78 7.90 45.48 -3.34
CA SER A 78 7.25 44.59 -2.37
C SER A 78 5.87 44.14 -2.85
N ARG A 79 5.00 45.07 -3.32
CA ARG A 79 3.63 44.75 -3.77
C ARG A 79 3.59 43.82 -4.98
N ILE A 80 4.54 43.94 -5.91
CA ILE A 80 4.66 43.04 -7.08
C ILE A 80 5.17 41.64 -6.65
N ARG A 81 6.11 41.57 -5.71
CA ARG A 81 6.63 40.30 -5.17
C ARG A 81 5.56 39.55 -4.34
N PHE A 82 4.86 40.26 -3.46
CA PHE A 82 3.76 39.69 -2.66
C PHE A 82 2.54 39.30 -3.51
N GLY A 83 2.20 40.08 -4.54
CA GLY A 83 1.12 39.74 -5.47
C GLY A 83 1.40 38.46 -6.28
N ARG A 84 2.64 38.26 -6.72
CA ARG A 84 3.05 37.07 -7.49
C ARG A 84 3.07 35.80 -6.66
N SER A 85 3.52 35.85 -5.40
CA SER A 85 3.42 34.70 -4.47
C SER A 85 1.96 34.34 -4.17
N ARG A 86 1.09 35.34 -3.93
CA ARG A 86 -0.35 35.10 -3.73
C ARG A 86 -1.02 34.43 -4.94
N MET A 87 -0.62 34.82 -6.16
CA MET A 87 -1.09 34.16 -7.38
C MET A 87 -0.57 32.73 -7.53
N ALA A 88 0.70 32.47 -7.20
CA ALA A 88 1.26 31.12 -7.22
C ALA A 88 0.54 30.20 -6.23
N ARG A 89 0.26 30.69 -5.01
CA ARG A 89 -0.52 29.98 -4.00
C ARG A 89 -1.94 29.67 -4.47
N ARG A 90 -2.65 30.65 -5.04
CA ARG A 90 -3.99 30.41 -5.63
C ARG A 90 -3.95 29.35 -6.74
N ARG A 91 -2.94 29.38 -7.62
CA ARG A 91 -2.78 28.38 -8.69
C ARG A 91 -2.45 27.01 -8.15
N LEU A 92 -1.63 26.90 -7.09
CA LEU A 92 -1.39 25.64 -6.39
C LEU A 92 -2.68 25.09 -5.82
N THR A 93 -3.43 25.89 -5.04
CA THR A 93 -4.71 25.46 -4.45
C THR A 93 -5.69 24.99 -5.53
N ASN A 94 -5.91 25.79 -6.57
CA ASN A 94 -6.80 25.41 -7.68
C ASN A 94 -6.27 24.17 -8.42
N GLY A 95 -4.95 24.07 -8.64
CA GLY A 95 -4.33 22.91 -9.28
C GLY A 95 -4.49 21.63 -8.47
N LEU A 96 -4.44 21.70 -7.13
CA LEU A 96 -4.68 20.57 -6.24
C LEU A 96 -6.16 20.19 -6.19
N VAL A 97 -7.08 21.16 -6.27
CA VAL A 97 -8.52 20.88 -6.41
C VAL A 97 -8.78 20.11 -7.71
N GLU A 98 -8.28 20.60 -8.83
CA GLU A 98 -8.41 19.92 -10.14
C GLU A 98 -7.74 18.53 -10.12
N TYR A 99 -6.63 18.37 -9.39
CA TYR A 99 -5.97 17.08 -9.18
C TYR A 99 -6.84 16.10 -8.39
N MET A 100 -7.52 16.56 -7.32
CA MET A 100 -8.45 15.75 -6.54
C MET A 100 -9.73 15.40 -7.31
N GLU A 101 -10.18 16.28 -8.21
CA GLU A 101 -11.32 16.05 -9.10
C GLU A 101 -10.98 15.13 -10.29
N GLY A 102 -9.71 14.75 -10.48
CA GLY A 102 -9.27 13.92 -11.60
C GLY A 102 -9.12 14.68 -12.92
N ASN A 103 -9.16 16.01 -12.91
CA ASN A 103 -8.97 16.86 -14.10
C ASN A 103 -7.47 17.01 -14.41
N TRP A 104 -6.81 15.90 -14.75
CA TRP A 104 -5.34 15.78 -14.86
C TRP A 104 -4.70 16.83 -15.76
N ALA A 105 -5.29 17.13 -16.92
CA ALA A 105 -4.76 18.11 -17.87
C ALA A 105 -4.74 19.55 -17.31
N ARG A 106 -5.78 19.94 -16.55
CA ARG A 106 -5.87 21.25 -15.90
C ARG A 106 -4.96 21.30 -14.68
N ALA A 107 -4.98 20.26 -13.85
CA ALA A 107 -4.11 20.10 -12.70
C ALA A 107 -2.65 20.27 -13.08
N ARG A 108 -2.14 19.45 -14.03
CA ARG A 108 -0.77 19.53 -14.55
C ARG A 108 -0.39 20.95 -14.97
N ARG A 109 -1.23 21.59 -15.80
CA ARG A 109 -0.95 22.95 -16.30
C ARG A 109 -0.86 23.98 -15.18
N LEU A 110 -1.77 23.94 -14.22
CA LEU A 110 -1.80 24.89 -13.10
C LEU A 110 -0.63 24.67 -12.14
N LEU A 111 -0.33 23.42 -11.82
CA LEU A 111 0.75 23.01 -10.90
C LEU A 111 2.14 23.35 -11.46
N LEU A 112 2.39 23.08 -12.75
CA LEU A 112 3.67 23.44 -13.40
C LEU A 112 3.86 24.96 -13.47
N LYS A 113 2.79 25.72 -13.76
CA LYS A 113 2.84 27.19 -13.81
C LYS A 113 3.09 27.83 -12.45
N SER A 114 2.77 27.15 -11.35
CA SER A 114 3.04 27.63 -9.99
C SER A 114 4.35 27.10 -9.40
N ALA A 115 4.93 26.02 -9.93
CA ALA A 115 6.10 25.34 -9.34
C ALA A 115 7.29 26.26 -9.08
N ALA A 116 7.74 27.01 -10.10
CA ALA A 116 8.92 27.88 -10.01
C ALA A 116 8.79 29.08 -9.04
N ARG A 117 7.57 29.35 -8.54
CA ARG A 117 7.29 30.49 -7.66
C ARG A 117 6.52 30.08 -6.40
N SER A 118 6.40 28.77 -6.16
CA SER A 118 5.75 28.20 -4.99
C SER A 118 6.71 28.19 -3.81
N ASP A 119 6.18 28.36 -2.61
CA ASP A 119 6.95 28.14 -1.37
C ASP A 119 7.24 26.64 -1.15
N ALA A 120 6.52 25.74 -1.85
CA ALA A 120 6.71 24.29 -1.82
C ALA A 120 6.71 23.69 -3.25
N PRO A 121 7.79 23.86 -4.04
CA PRO A 121 7.85 23.37 -5.42
C PRO A 121 7.74 21.84 -5.55
N ILE A 122 8.20 21.08 -4.57
CA ILE A 122 8.11 19.61 -4.55
C ILE A 122 6.67 19.11 -4.74
N ILE A 123 5.71 19.68 -4.01
CA ILE A 123 4.29 19.27 -4.07
C ILE A 123 3.74 19.49 -5.48
N ASN A 124 4.11 20.62 -6.10
CA ASN A 124 3.71 20.95 -7.45
C ASN A 124 4.24 19.94 -8.45
N TYR A 125 5.54 19.60 -8.37
CA TYR A 125 6.16 18.65 -9.29
C TYR A 125 5.64 17.22 -9.09
N LEU A 126 5.47 16.74 -7.86
CA LEU A 126 4.91 15.42 -7.60
C LEU A 126 3.47 15.27 -8.11
N ALA A 127 2.60 16.24 -7.81
CA ALA A 127 1.21 16.21 -8.29
C ALA A 127 1.12 16.40 -9.81
N ALA A 128 2.01 17.20 -10.42
CA ALA A 128 2.11 17.32 -11.86
C ALA A 128 2.64 16.04 -12.53
N ALA A 129 3.65 15.38 -11.94
CA ALA A 129 4.18 14.10 -12.40
C ALA A 129 3.09 13.04 -12.40
N ARG A 130 2.34 12.95 -11.30
CA ARG A 130 1.20 12.04 -11.19
C ARG A 130 0.10 12.36 -12.21
N SER A 131 -0.21 13.64 -12.43
CA SER A 131 -1.18 14.05 -13.46
C SER A 131 -0.68 13.71 -14.87
N ALA A 132 0.61 13.86 -15.17
CA ALA A 132 1.21 13.48 -16.45
C ALA A 132 1.14 11.96 -16.65
N PHE A 133 1.42 11.19 -15.60
CA PHE A 133 1.27 9.73 -15.61
C PHE A 133 -0.16 9.30 -15.91
N GLU A 134 -1.17 9.90 -15.28
CA GLU A 134 -2.58 9.58 -15.55
C GLU A 134 -3.02 9.93 -16.99
N LEU A 135 -2.37 10.92 -17.61
CA LEU A 135 -2.58 11.25 -19.03
C LEU A 135 -1.81 10.34 -20.01
N GLY A 136 -1.02 9.39 -19.50
CA GLY A 136 -0.18 8.50 -20.31
C GLY A 136 1.20 9.08 -20.68
N TYR A 137 1.56 10.27 -20.21
CA TYR A 137 2.86 10.90 -20.49
C TYR A 137 3.93 10.39 -19.51
N ARG A 138 4.42 9.17 -19.74
CA ARG A 138 5.39 8.47 -18.86
C ARG A 138 6.74 9.19 -18.76
N ASP A 139 7.32 9.60 -19.89
CA ASP A 139 8.61 10.29 -19.92
C ASP A 139 8.54 11.62 -19.16
N GLU A 140 7.48 12.40 -19.40
CA GLU A 140 7.26 13.66 -18.69
C GLU A 140 7.08 13.42 -17.19
N ALA A 141 6.34 12.38 -16.79
CA ALA A 141 6.20 12.05 -15.37
C ALA A 141 7.57 11.80 -14.71
N ASN A 142 8.47 11.08 -15.37
CA ASN A 142 9.82 10.84 -14.87
C ASN A 142 10.67 12.11 -14.82
N GLU A 143 10.60 12.97 -15.84
CA GLU A 143 11.27 14.28 -15.82
C GLU A 143 10.78 15.16 -14.66
N LEU A 144 9.47 15.13 -14.38
CA LEU A 144 8.87 15.90 -13.29
C LEU A 144 9.24 15.34 -11.92
N LEU A 145 9.38 14.02 -11.78
CA LEU A 145 9.94 13.41 -10.57
C LEU A 145 11.40 13.84 -10.34
N ALA A 146 12.24 13.82 -11.39
CA ALA A 146 13.62 14.29 -11.28
C ALA A 146 13.69 15.78 -10.89
N LYS A 147 12.78 16.61 -11.42
CA LYS A 147 12.64 18.01 -10.98
C LYS A 147 12.20 18.14 -9.53
N ALA A 148 11.36 17.23 -9.03
CA ALA A 148 10.94 17.21 -7.63
C ALA A 148 12.12 16.84 -6.71
N GLU A 149 12.91 15.84 -7.08
CA GLU A 149 14.11 15.41 -6.34
C GLU A 149 15.16 16.53 -6.26
N ALA A 150 15.33 17.30 -7.33
CA ALA A 150 16.25 18.44 -7.36
C ALA A 150 15.81 19.64 -6.48
N THR A 151 14.65 19.59 -5.81
CA THR A 151 14.19 20.70 -4.95
C THR A 151 14.79 20.70 -3.55
N GLY A 152 15.45 19.61 -3.11
CA GLY A 152 16.20 19.55 -1.84
C GLY A 152 16.43 18.11 -1.35
N ASP A 153 17.23 17.98 -0.29
CA ASP A 153 17.65 16.66 0.22
C ASP A 153 16.51 15.89 0.91
N ASP A 154 15.59 16.58 1.59
CA ASP A 154 14.43 16.00 2.30
C ASP A 154 13.26 15.58 1.37
N THR A 155 13.55 15.36 0.08
CA THR A 155 12.54 15.08 -0.95
C THR A 155 12.58 13.66 -1.50
N GLN A 156 13.69 12.96 -1.26
CA GLN A 156 13.99 11.64 -1.82
C GLN A 156 12.89 10.61 -1.49
N LEU A 157 12.46 10.53 -0.22
CA LEU A 157 11.41 9.60 0.20
C LEU A 157 10.07 9.87 -0.50
N ALA A 158 9.66 11.14 -0.60
CA ALA A 158 8.39 11.53 -1.22
C ALA A 158 8.38 11.22 -2.74
N VAL A 159 9.52 11.44 -3.40
CA VAL A 159 9.74 11.08 -4.81
C VAL A 159 9.68 9.56 -4.98
N ALA A 160 10.41 8.80 -4.16
CA ALA A 160 10.44 7.34 -4.21
C ALA A 160 9.06 6.72 -4.00
N ILE A 161 8.29 7.20 -3.01
CA ILE A 161 6.90 6.76 -2.78
C ILE A 161 6.02 7.07 -4.00
N SER A 162 6.15 8.27 -4.57
CA SER A 162 5.36 8.68 -5.73
C SER A 162 5.68 7.83 -6.97
N GLN A 163 6.97 7.57 -7.20
CA GLN A 163 7.45 6.69 -8.27
C GLN A 163 6.93 5.26 -8.08
N ALA A 164 7.10 4.69 -6.88
CA ALA A 164 6.64 3.33 -6.57
C ALA A 164 5.13 3.18 -6.76
N ARG A 165 4.32 4.17 -6.37
CA ARG A 165 2.86 4.17 -6.62
C ARG A 165 2.54 4.12 -8.11
N MET A 166 3.25 4.89 -8.93
CA MET A 166 3.07 4.87 -10.38
C MET A 166 3.50 3.53 -10.99
N GLN A 167 4.63 2.97 -10.56
CA GLN A 167 5.11 1.66 -10.99
C GLN A 167 4.12 0.53 -10.62
N LEU A 168 3.57 0.57 -9.41
CA LEU A 168 2.57 -0.40 -8.96
C LEU A 168 1.30 -0.36 -9.82
N LEU A 169 0.81 0.83 -10.17
CA LEU A 169 -0.38 1.00 -11.00
C LEU A 169 -0.18 0.53 -12.44
N ASP A 170 1.03 0.72 -12.96
CA ASP A 170 1.43 0.24 -14.29
C ASP A 170 1.85 -1.24 -14.28
N LYS A 171 1.67 -1.94 -13.15
CA LYS A 171 2.02 -3.36 -12.93
C LYS A 171 3.51 -3.69 -13.10
N HIS A 172 4.39 -2.69 -13.03
CA HIS A 172 5.84 -2.87 -13.03
C HIS A 172 6.32 -3.24 -11.60
N TYR A 173 5.87 -4.40 -11.09
CA TYR A 173 6.07 -4.78 -9.69
C TYR A 173 7.54 -4.97 -9.30
N GLU A 174 8.38 -5.56 -10.16
CA GLU A 174 9.80 -5.77 -9.88
C GLU A 174 10.56 -4.44 -9.74
N GLN A 175 10.30 -3.50 -10.66
CA GLN A 175 10.88 -2.15 -10.60
C GLN A 175 10.39 -1.40 -9.36
N CYS A 176 9.11 -1.55 -9.01
CA CYS A 176 8.51 -1.01 -7.80
C CYS A 176 9.26 -1.52 -6.55
N ILE A 177 9.47 -2.84 -6.45
CA ILE A 177 10.20 -3.47 -5.34
C ILE A 177 11.62 -2.90 -5.25
N ALA A 178 12.35 -2.83 -6.36
CA ALA A 178 13.72 -2.31 -6.37
C ALA A 178 13.80 -0.84 -5.93
N SER A 179 12.83 0.00 -6.33
CA SER A 179 12.72 1.38 -5.86
C SER A 179 12.41 1.47 -4.37
N LEU A 180 11.46 0.66 -3.90
CA LEU A 180 11.05 0.63 -2.49
C LEU A 180 12.16 0.11 -1.58
N GLN A 181 12.89 -0.93 -1.98
CA GLN A 181 14.01 -1.47 -1.20
C GLN A 181 15.13 -0.44 -0.99
N ARG A 182 15.40 0.42 -1.99
CA ARG A 182 16.34 1.54 -1.83
C ARG A 182 15.82 2.55 -0.82
N ALA A 183 14.56 2.98 -0.94
CA ALA A 183 13.95 3.91 0.03
C ALA A 183 13.88 3.33 1.46
N MET A 184 13.79 2.01 1.58
CA MET A 184 13.80 1.31 2.86
C MET A 184 15.18 1.30 3.54
N GLN A 185 16.28 1.63 2.86
CA GLN A 185 17.59 1.77 3.49
C GLN A 185 17.68 3.04 4.35
N GLU A 186 16.93 4.08 3.98
CA GLU A 186 16.87 5.35 4.70
C GLU A 186 15.80 5.28 5.81
N GLU A 187 14.60 4.82 5.48
CA GLU A 187 13.44 4.83 6.38
C GLU A 187 12.74 3.46 6.45
N PRO A 188 13.34 2.45 7.14
CA PRO A 188 12.88 1.06 7.10
C PRO A 188 11.48 0.80 7.68
N ASN A 189 10.98 1.72 8.51
CA ASN A 189 9.71 1.55 9.23
C ASN A 189 8.60 2.46 8.69
N HIS A 190 8.83 3.16 7.57
CA HIS A 190 7.85 4.09 7.02
C HIS A 190 6.58 3.35 6.53
N PRO A 191 5.38 3.64 7.09
CA PRO A 191 4.19 2.84 6.82
C PRO A 191 3.79 2.75 5.35
N ALA A 192 3.97 3.84 4.58
CA ALA A 192 3.65 3.83 3.16
C ALA A 192 4.57 2.92 2.33
N LEU A 193 5.86 2.80 2.71
CA LEU A 193 6.79 1.90 2.02
C LEU A 193 6.40 0.45 2.30
N LEU A 194 6.13 0.13 3.57
CA LEU A 194 5.68 -1.20 3.98
C LEU A 194 4.41 -1.62 3.23
N GLN A 195 3.42 -0.72 3.10
CA GLN A 195 2.18 -1.02 2.38
C GLN A 195 2.38 -1.22 0.87
N LEU A 196 3.22 -0.40 0.23
CA LEU A 196 3.51 -0.55 -1.20
C LEU A 196 4.30 -1.82 -1.48
N LEU A 197 5.28 -2.15 -0.62
CA LEU A 197 6.09 -3.35 -0.77
C LEU A 197 5.25 -4.61 -0.55
N ARG A 198 4.36 -4.59 0.44
CA ARG A 198 3.36 -5.64 0.65
C ARG A 198 2.51 -5.87 -0.61
N GLN A 199 1.98 -4.80 -1.20
CA GLN A 199 1.16 -4.92 -2.43
C GLN A 199 1.98 -5.49 -3.58
N ALA A 200 3.20 -4.99 -3.78
CA ALA A 200 4.06 -5.46 -4.86
C ALA A 200 4.44 -6.94 -4.69
N TYR A 201 4.89 -7.36 -3.50
CA TYR A 201 5.21 -8.77 -3.22
C TYR A 201 4.00 -9.69 -3.38
N TYR A 202 2.81 -9.25 -2.94
CA TYR A 202 1.59 -10.03 -3.09
C TYR A 202 1.26 -10.29 -4.57
N HIS A 203 1.40 -9.28 -5.42
CA HIS A 203 1.10 -9.42 -6.85
C HIS A 203 2.04 -10.34 -7.61
N ILE A 204 3.31 -10.42 -7.22
CA ILE A 204 4.28 -11.33 -7.85
C ILE A 204 4.37 -12.70 -7.16
N GLY A 205 3.65 -12.90 -6.06
CA GLY A 205 3.72 -14.14 -5.27
C GLY A 205 5.05 -14.30 -4.52
N GLU A 206 5.69 -13.21 -4.12
CA GLU A 206 6.94 -13.23 -3.36
C GLU A 206 6.67 -13.45 -1.86
N TRP A 207 6.28 -14.68 -1.53
CA TRP A 207 5.82 -15.04 -0.18
C TRP A 207 6.92 -14.98 0.88
N ASN A 208 8.18 -15.23 0.51
CA ASN A 208 9.30 -15.11 1.44
C ASN A 208 9.54 -13.64 1.83
N GLY A 209 9.53 -12.73 0.85
CA GLY A 209 9.60 -11.30 1.10
C GLY A 209 8.44 -10.79 1.96
N LEU A 210 7.22 -11.30 1.75
CA LEU A 210 6.09 -11.00 2.63
C LEU A 210 6.30 -11.51 4.05
N ARG A 211 6.78 -12.75 4.22
CA ARG A 211 7.06 -13.34 5.55
C ARG A 211 8.02 -12.48 6.36
N GLU A 212 9.09 -11.98 5.73
CA GLU A 212 10.05 -11.08 6.38
C GLU A 212 9.47 -9.70 6.71
N LEU A 213 8.48 -9.26 5.93
CA LEU A 213 7.81 -7.96 6.10
C LEU A 213 6.74 -7.98 7.22
N LEU A 214 6.15 -9.15 7.53
CA LEU A 214 5.05 -9.29 8.49
C LEU A 214 5.32 -8.65 9.87
N PRO A 215 6.46 -8.87 10.54
CA PRO A 215 6.71 -8.27 11.87
C PRO A 215 6.78 -6.74 11.83
N ARG A 216 7.20 -6.17 10.70
CA ARG A 216 7.23 -4.70 10.50
C ARG A 216 5.83 -4.17 10.19
N LEU A 217 5.03 -4.91 9.42
CA LEU A 217 3.63 -4.58 9.17
C LEU A 217 2.79 -4.64 10.45
N GLU A 218 3.09 -5.56 11.36
CA GLU A 218 2.42 -5.65 12.67
C GLU A 218 2.70 -4.42 13.55
N LYS A 219 3.97 -3.99 13.61
CA LYS A 219 4.39 -2.89 14.49
C LYS A 219 4.10 -1.50 13.93
N HIS A 220 4.24 -1.33 12.62
CA HIS A 220 4.23 -0.01 11.96
C HIS A 220 3.21 0.10 10.82
N GLY A 221 2.56 -0.99 10.43
CA GLY A 221 1.56 -0.97 9.38
C GLY A 221 0.27 -0.28 9.83
N THR A 222 -0.38 0.42 8.91
CA THR A 222 -1.67 1.10 9.13
C THR A 222 -2.86 0.19 8.82
N MET A 223 -2.75 -1.12 9.04
CA MET A 223 -3.77 -2.10 8.65
C MET A 223 -4.51 -2.69 9.84
N PRO A 224 -5.82 -3.00 9.70
CA PRO A 224 -6.57 -3.71 10.72
C PRO A 224 -5.94 -5.05 11.05
N GLU A 225 -5.98 -5.44 12.33
CA GLU A 225 -5.40 -6.69 12.80
C GLU A 225 -5.97 -7.91 12.06
N SER A 226 -7.27 -7.90 11.76
CA SER A 226 -7.92 -8.98 10.99
C SER A 226 -7.34 -9.14 9.57
N GLN A 227 -7.02 -8.04 8.89
CA GLN A 227 -6.41 -8.09 7.56
C GLN A 227 -4.96 -8.59 7.62
N LEU A 228 -4.22 -8.19 8.65
CA LEU A 228 -2.86 -8.68 8.86
C LEU A 228 -2.84 -10.18 9.14
N GLN A 229 -3.76 -10.67 9.99
CA GLN A 229 -3.89 -12.08 10.28
C GLN A 229 -4.28 -12.90 9.05
N GLN A 230 -5.17 -12.38 8.21
CA GLN A 230 -5.52 -13.02 6.94
C GLN A 230 -4.32 -13.09 6.00
N LEU A 231 -3.57 -11.99 5.85
CA LEU A 231 -2.35 -11.95 5.05
C LEU A 231 -1.31 -12.96 5.56
N GLU A 232 -1.11 -13.01 6.87
CA GLU A 232 -0.17 -13.95 7.49
C GLU A 232 -0.56 -15.41 7.21
N LEU A 233 -1.86 -15.74 7.32
CA LEU A 233 -2.37 -17.06 6.94
C LEU A 233 -2.10 -17.37 5.47
N GLU A 234 -2.42 -16.45 4.56
CA GLU A 234 -2.18 -16.62 3.11
C GLU A 234 -0.69 -16.82 2.80
N VAL A 235 0.20 -16.08 3.45
CA VAL A 235 1.66 -16.22 3.29
C VAL A 235 2.10 -17.63 3.67
N TYR A 236 1.73 -18.12 4.86
CA TYR A 236 2.15 -19.46 5.28
C TYR A 236 1.51 -20.58 4.46
N GLN A 237 0.25 -20.43 4.05
CA GLN A 237 -0.40 -21.40 3.17
C GLN A 237 0.36 -21.54 1.84
N ASN A 238 0.76 -20.42 1.24
CA ASN A 238 1.49 -20.44 -0.02
C ASN A 238 2.92 -20.97 0.14
N LEU A 239 3.61 -20.61 1.23
CA LEU A 239 4.94 -21.16 1.52
C LEU A 239 4.92 -22.67 1.72
N LEU A 240 3.93 -23.21 2.43
CA LEU A 240 3.76 -24.65 2.59
C LEU A 240 3.47 -25.34 1.24
N ARG A 241 2.59 -24.75 0.41
CA ARG A 241 2.29 -25.30 -0.92
C ARG A 241 3.51 -25.28 -1.84
N ASP A 242 4.29 -24.19 -1.86
CA ASP A 242 5.50 -24.08 -2.67
C ASP A 242 6.56 -25.12 -2.25
N ALA A 243 6.82 -25.25 -0.95
CA ALA A 243 7.76 -26.26 -0.44
C ALA A 243 7.31 -27.70 -0.77
N ALA A 244 6.00 -27.98 -0.66
CA ALA A 244 5.45 -29.28 -1.06
C ALA A 244 5.57 -29.56 -2.56
N ASN A 245 5.30 -28.57 -3.41
CA ASN A 245 5.43 -28.70 -4.86
C ASN A 245 6.88 -28.96 -5.29
N ARG A 246 7.85 -28.38 -4.57
CA ARG A 246 9.29 -28.64 -4.76
C ARG A 246 9.77 -29.94 -4.12
N LYS A 247 8.89 -30.66 -3.41
CA LYS A 247 9.20 -31.87 -2.62
C LYS A 247 10.29 -31.65 -1.57
N ASP A 248 10.35 -30.45 -0.99
CA ASP A 248 11.35 -30.09 0.02
C ASP A 248 10.78 -30.28 1.44
N ARG A 249 11.06 -31.48 1.99
CA ARG A 249 10.60 -31.89 3.33
C ARG A 249 11.22 -31.03 4.45
N GLU A 250 12.49 -30.68 4.33
CA GLU A 250 13.17 -29.90 5.37
C GLU A 250 12.66 -28.47 5.40
N LYS A 251 12.42 -27.87 4.22
CA LYS A 251 11.82 -26.54 4.16
C LYS A 251 10.40 -26.50 4.73
N LEU A 252 9.58 -27.52 4.48
CA LEU A 252 8.26 -27.65 5.08
C LEU A 252 8.33 -27.64 6.62
N ARG A 253 9.27 -28.41 7.19
CA ARG A 253 9.48 -28.46 8.64
C ARG A 253 9.98 -27.14 9.21
N GLU A 254 10.92 -26.48 8.54
CA GLU A 254 11.41 -25.15 8.91
C GLU A 254 10.25 -24.13 8.95
N ILE A 255 9.41 -24.10 7.91
CA ILE A 255 8.25 -23.21 7.83
C ILE A 255 7.31 -23.49 9.01
N TRP A 256 6.95 -24.75 9.25
CA TRP A 256 6.04 -25.11 10.34
C TRP A 256 6.58 -24.77 11.74
N GLN A 257 7.88 -24.97 11.96
CA GLN A 257 8.54 -24.62 13.22
C GLN A 257 8.66 -23.12 13.43
N SER A 258 8.76 -22.33 12.34
CA SER A 258 8.78 -20.87 12.40
C SER A 258 7.43 -20.26 12.78
N LEU A 259 6.33 -21.00 12.63
CA LEU A 259 4.99 -20.54 13.00
C LEU A 259 4.90 -20.32 14.52
N ASN A 260 4.25 -19.22 14.91
CA ASN A 260 3.90 -19.02 16.30
C ASN A 260 2.85 -20.06 16.78
N GLY A 261 2.72 -20.22 18.10
CA GLY A 261 1.82 -21.21 18.68
C GLY A 261 0.34 -20.99 18.39
N ARG A 262 -0.06 -19.79 17.92
CA ARG A 262 -1.42 -19.52 17.45
C ARG A 262 -1.66 -20.20 16.10
N TRP A 263 -0.76 -19.98 15.14
CA TRP A 263 -0.87 -20.56 13.80
C TRP A 263 -0.67 -22.07 13.78
N GLN A 264 0.22 -22.59 14.64
CA GLN A 264 0.34 -24.04 14.80
C GLN A 264 -0.94 -24.70 15.30
N ARG A 265 -1.78 -23.99 16.08
CA ARG A 265 -3.08 -24.50 16.56
C ARG A 265 -4.24 -24.22 15.62
N ASN A 266 -4.04 -23.41 14.58
CA ASN A 266 -5.05 -23.15 13.57
C ASN A 266 -5.34 -24.44 12.79
N ILE A 267 -6.60 -24.86 12.77
CA ILE A 267 -7.01 -26.15 12.21
C ILE A 267 -6.82 -26.19 10.69
N GLU A 268 -7.21 -25.14 9.96
CA GLU A 268 -7.05 -25.08 8.50
C GLU A 268 -5.58 -25.17 8.09
N LEU A 269 -4.70 -24.39 8.74
CA LEU A 269 -3.27 -24.39 8.42
C LEU A 269 -2.61 -25.72 8.80
N ARG A 270 -3.01 -26.33 9.91
CA ARG A 270 -2.52 -27.65 10.31
C ARG A 270 -3.00 -28.76 9.38
N ASN A 271 -4.23 -28.68 8.89
CA ASN A 271 -4.77 -29.62 7.91
C ASN A 271 -3.97 -29.53 6.60
N LEU A 272 -3.75 -28.30 6.10
CA LEU A 272 -2.88 -28.06 4.94
C LEU A 272 -1.44 -28.57 5.18
N TYR A 273 -0.91 -28.42 6.39
CA TYR A 273 0.41 -28.97 6.71
C TYR A 273 0.41 -30.50 6.63
N GLY A 274 -0.61 -31.19 7.14
CA GLY A 274 -0.76 -32.64 6.97
C GLY A 274 -0.91 -33.07 5.50
N GLU A 275 -1.68 -32.33 4.70
CA GLU A 275 -1.79 -32.54 3.25
C GLU A 275 -0.45 -32.39 2.53
N THR A 276 0.32 -31.35 2.87
CA THR A 276 1.62 -31.09 2.26
C THR A 276 2.67 -32.10 2.69
N LEU A 277 2.64 -32.58 3.94
CA LEU A 277 3.48 -33.68 4.42
C LEU A 277 3.20 -34.98 3.65
N HIS A 278 1.92 -35.33 3.42
CA HIS A 278 1.55 -36.48 2.60
C HIS A 278 2.10 -36.35 1.17
N LYS A 279 1.99 -35.18 0.55
CA LYS A 279 2.52 -34.93 -0.80
C LYS A 279 4.03 -35.14 -0.93
N VAL A 280 4.79 -34.89 0.14
CA VAL A 280 6.25 -35.14 0.17
C VAL A 280 6.62 -36.51 0.73
N GLY A 281 5.63 -37.37 1.03
CA GLY A 281 5.82 -38.73 1.51
C GLY A 281 6.13 -38.86 3.01
N ASP A 282 5.91 -37.81 3.81
CA ASP A 282 6.08 -37.83 5.27
C ASP A 282 4.78 -38.19 6.00
N ASP A 283 4.22 -39.35 5.66
CA ASP A 283 2.93 -39.81 6.19
C ASP A 283 2.93 -40.00 7.71
N VAL A 284 4.08 -40.38 8.28
CA VAL A 284 4.22 -40.59 9.73
C VAL A 284 3.99 -39.30 10.51
N GLU A 285 4.57 -38.18 10.06
CA GLU A 285 4.30 -36.89 10.70
C GLU A 285 2.92 -36.35 10.33
N ALA A 286 2.48 -36.53 9.07
CA ALA A 286 1.15 -36.11 8.64
C ALA A 286 0.06 -36.73 9.54
N GLU A 287 0.19 -38.02 9.85
CA GLU A 287 -0.74 -38.79 10.66
C GLU A 287 -0.93 -38.16 12.05
N LYS A 288 0.17 -37.77 12.71
CA LYS A 288 0.13 -37.10 14.02
C LYS A 288 -0.65 -35.78 13.97
N HIS A 289 -0.44 -34.99 12.91
CA HIS A 289 -1.11 -33.70 12.73
C HIS A 289 -2.60 -33.86 12.47
N LEU A 290 -3.00 -34.79 11.60
CA LEU A 290 -4.40 -35.05 11.30
C LEU A 290 -5.12 -35.67 12.50
N ARG A 291 -4.47 -36.59 13.22
CA ARG A 291 -4.98 -37.16 14.48
C ARG A 291 -5.29 -36.08 15.50
N TRP A 292 -4.38 -35.13 15.66
CA TRP A 292 -4.58 -34.00 16.58
C TRP A 292 -5.81 -33.16 16.22
N ILE A 293 -6.08 -32.98 14.92
CA ILE A 293 -7.27 -32.25 14.44
C ILE A 293 -8.53 -33.04 14.75
N LEU A 294 -8.57 -34.32 14.33
CA LEU A 294 -9.75 -35.18 14.46
C LEU A 294 -10.13 -35.49 15.92
N ASN A 295 -9.19 -35.41 16.86
CA ASN A 295 -9.46 -35.51 18.30
C ASN A 295 -10.13 -34.25 18.89
N ARG A 296 -10.28 -33.18 18.12
CA ARG A 296 -10.81 -31.88 18.59
C ARG A 296 -12.03 -31.45 17.79
N GLU A 297 -11.97 -31.65 16.48
CA GLU A 297 -13.01 -31.24 15.56
C GLU A 297 -13.14 -32.28 14.44
N TRP A 298 -14.37 -32.78 14.28
CA TRP A 298 -14.68 -33.71 13.21
C TRP A 298 -14.64 -33.04 11.84
N ARG A 299 -13.89 -33.64 10.91
CA ARG A 299 -13.72 -33.13 9.53
C ARG A 299 -13.63 -34.27 8.53
N GLY A 300 -14.58 -34.30 7.59
CA GLY A 300 -14.71 -35.36 6.59
C GLY A 300 -13.54 -35.39 5.59
N ASP A 301 -13.02 -34.22 5.20
CA ASP A 301 -11.82 -34.08 4.37
C ASP A 301 -10.56 -34.61 5.09
N THR A 302 -10.37 -34.22 6.35
CA THR A 302 -9.24 -34.65 7.17
C THR A 302 -9.23 -36.16 7.41
N VAL A 303 -10.37 -36.78 7.73
CA VAL A 303 -10.43 -38.23 7.96
C VAL A 303 -10.23 -39.02 6.65
N ARG A 304 -10.74 -38.51 5.51
CA ARG A 304 -10.47 -39.13 4.21
C ARG A 304 -8.97 -39.15 3.93
N LEU A 305 -8.26 -38.05 4.17
CA LEU A 305 -6.81 -38.00 4.03
C LEU A 305 -6.12 -38.95 5.02
N TYR A 306 -6.52 -38.97 6.29
CA TYR A 306 -5.98 -39.87 7.31
C TYR A 306 -5.99 -41.34 6.88
N GLY A 307 -7.06 -41.78 6.20
CA GLY A 307 -7.16 -43.13 5.65
C GLY A 307 -6.18 -43.45 4.52
N HIS A 308 -5.58 -42.45 3.87
CA HIS A 308 -4.53 -42.65 2.86
C HIS A 308 -3.12 -42.72 3.48
N LEU A 309 -2.91 -42.08 4.64
CA LEU A 309 -1.58 -41.94 5.25
C LEU A 309 -1.07 -43.26 5.79
N THR A 310 0.21 -43.58 5.56
CA THR A 310 0.94 -44.67 6.22
C THR A 310 1.65 -44.18 7.47
N GLY A 311 0.97 -44.29 8.62
CA GLY A 311 1.55 -43.99 9.93
C GLY A 311 2.65 -44.98 10.34
N ALA A 312 3.32 -44.69 11.46
CA ALA A 312 4.41 -45.53 11.98
C ALA A 312 3.93 -46.92 12.44
N ASP A 313 2.71 -47.01 12.98
CA ASP A 313 2.07 -48.25 13.41
C ASP A 313 0.65 -48.31 12.85
N ALA A 314 0.43 -49.22 11.91
CA ALA A 314 -0.86 -49.40 11.25
C ALA A 314 -1.96 -49.88 12.21
N ASN A 315 -1.64 -50.70 13.21
CA ASN A 315 -2.60 -51.20 14.19
C ASN A 315 -3.01 -50.08 15.14
N GLN A 316 -2.04 -49.29 15.59
CA GLN A 316 -2.34 -48.12 16.42
C GLN A 316 -3.20 -47.10 15.65
N GLN A 317 -2.90 -46.86 14.37
CA GLN A 317 -3.65 -45.95 13.53
C GLN A 317 -5.12 -46.39 13.36
N LEU A 318 -5.37 -47.70 13.19
CA LEU A 318 -6.71 -48.29 13.15
C LEU A 318 -7.43 -48.16 14.50
N SER A 319 -6.76 -48.47 15.61
CA SER A 319 -7.32 -48.38 16.96
C SER A 319 -7.79 -46.96 17.30
N VAL A 320 -7.01 -45.94 16.91
CA VAL A 320 -7.38 -44.54 17.07
C VAL A 320 -8.62 -44.18 16.24
N ALA A 321 -8.67 -44.60 14.98
CA ALA A 321 -9.82 -44.33 14.11
C ALA A 321 -11.11 -45.03 14.59
N ASP A 322 -11.00 -46.24 15.17
CA ASP A 322 -12.13 -46.94 15.80
C ASP A 322 -12.67 -46.15 17.01
N GLY A 323 -11.75 -45.52 17.78
CA GLY A 323 -12.11 -44.60 18.85
C GLY A 323 -12.99 -43.44 18.38
N TRP A 324 -12.67 -42.83 17.24
CA TRP A 324 -13.48 -41.75 16.64
C TRP A 324 -14.88 -42.20 16.25
N GLN A 325 -15.09 -43.48 15.90
CA GLN A 325 -16.42 -43.98 15.56
C GLN A 325 -17.34 -43.98 16.79
N LYS A 326 -16.78 -44.22 17.98
CA LYS A 326 -17.53 -44.16 19.24
C LYS A 326 -17.88 -42.74 19.64
N GLU A 327 -17.02 -41.79 19.31
CA GLU A 327 -17.16 -40.38 19.67
C GLU A 327 -18.08 -39.61 18.70
N TYR A 328 -17.86 -39.76 17.40
CA TYR A 328 -18.56 -39.02 16.34
C TYR A 328 -19.68 -39.81 15.65
N GLY A 329 -19.83 -41.10 15.98
CA GLY A 329 -20.84 -41.99 15.41
C GLY A 329 -20.46 -42.58 14.06
N GLU A 330 -21.43 -43.20 13.39
CA GLU A 330 -21.24 -43.78 12.05
C GLU A 330 -21.29 -42.67 10.99
N ASN A 331 -20.15 -42.43 10.31
CA ASN A 331 -20.03 -41.48 9.21
C ASN A 331 -19.39 -42.19 8.00
N ALA A 332 -19.91 -41.95 6.79
CA ALA A 332 -19.40 -42.57 5.56
C ALA A 332 -17.89 -42.33 5.35
N ASP A 333 -17.40 -41.13 5.63
CA ASP A 333 -15.97 -40.79 5.49
C ASP A 333 -15.11 -41.57 6.48
N LEU A 334 -15.59 -41.73 7.72
CA LEU A 334 -14.92 -42.52 8.74
C LEU A 334 -14.90 -44.00 8.40
N LEU A 335 -16.03 -44.55 7.95
CA LEU A 335 -16.16 -45.96 7.58
C LEU A 335 -15.25 -46.30 6.40
N THR A 336 -15.15 -45.41 5.40
CA THR A 336 -14.20 -45.57 4.30
C THR A 336 -12.74 -45.53 4.81
N CYS A 337 -12.42 -44.63 5.73
CA CYS A 337 -11.11 -44.59 6.38
C CYS A 337 -10.81 -45.88 7.14
N LEU A 338 -11.74 -46.36 7.98
CA LEU A 338 -11.61 -47.62 8.71
C LEU A 338 -11.42 -48.81 7.77
N GLY A 339 -12.16 -48.85 6.66
CA GLY A 339 -12.00 -49.87 5.63
C GLY A 339 -10.57 -49.91 5.09
N ARG A 340 -10.00 -48.76 4.72
CA ARG A 340 -8.59 -48.65 4.26
C ARG A 340 -7.59 -49.09 5.32
N LEU A 341 -7.78 -48.66 6.57
CA LEU A 341 -6.91 -49.05 7.68
C LEU A 341 -7.01 -50.55 7.97
N CYS A 342 -8.20 -51.15 7.87
CA CYS A 342 -8.37 -52.60 7.96
C CYS A 342 -7.64 -53.33 6.83
N LEU A 343 -7.72 -52.84 5.58
CA LEU A 343 -6.94 -53.41 4.47
C LEU A 343 -5.44 -53.38 4.76
N ARG A 344 -4.93 -52.27 5.29
CA ARG A 344 -3.50 -52.16 5.62
C ARG A 344 -3.06 -53.09 6.75
N ASN A 345 -3.96 -53.43 7.67
CA ASN A 345 -3.72 -54.41 8.72
C ASN A 345 -4.16 -55.83 8.32
N GLU A 346 -4.45 -56.06 7.03
CA GLU A 346 -4.84 -57.37 6.48
C GLU A 346 -6.14 -57.95 7.08
N ILE A 347 -7.03 -57.09 7.58
CA ILE A 347 -8.31 -57.46 8.18
C ILE A 347 -9.44 -57.35 7.13
N TRP A 348 -9.37 -58.20 6.11
CA TRP A 348 -10.20 -58.14 4.91
C TRP A 348 -11.72 -58.15 5.18
N GLY A 349 -12.17 -59.02 6.09
CA GLY A 349 -13.60 -59.17 6.41
C GLY A 349 -14.21 -57.90 7.03
N LYS A 350 -13.47 -57.24 7.94
CA LYS A 350 -13.91 -55.95 8.50
C LYS A 350 -13.84 -54.84 7.46
N ALA A 351 -12.81 -54.83 6.61
CA ALA A 351 -12.70 -53.84 5.54
C ALA A 351 -13.93 -53.86 4.62
N ARG A 352 -14.36 -55.06 4.18
CA ARG A 352 -15.59 -55.24 3.39
C ARG A 352 -16.80 -54.65 4.10
N GLN A 353 -17.03 -55.03 5.36
CA GLN A 353 -18.18 -54.55 6.15
C GLN A 353 -18.20 -53.03 6.29
N TYR A 354 -17.05 -52.41 6.54
CA TYR A 354 -16.95 -50.96 6.66
C TYR A 354 -17.26 -50.24 5.34
N PHE A 355 -16.72 -50.73 4.22
CA PHE A 355 -17.03 -50.13 2.91
C PHE A 355 -18.49 -50.32 2.50
N GLU A 356 -19.07 -51.50 2.71
CA GLU A 356 -20.49 -51.77 2.44
C GLU A 356 -21.38 -50.84 3.29
N LYS A 357 -21.12 -50.73 4.59
CA LYS A 357 -21.83 -49.78 5.47
C LYS A 357 -21.67 -48.33 5.01
N SER A 358 -20.47 -47.94 4.60
CA SER A 358 -20.24 -46.59 4.08
C SER A 358 -21.09 -46.29 2.87
N LEU A 359 -21.18 -47.23 1.91
CA LEU A 359 -21.98 -47.09 0.69
C LEU A 359 -23.49 -47.07 0.97
N LEU A 360 -23.95 -47.74 2.04
CA LEU A 360 -25.33 -47.64 2.51
C LEU A 360 -25.66 -46.24 3.06
N LEU A 361 -24.70 -45.59 3.74
CA LEU A 361 -24.89 -44.23 4.26
C LEU A 361 -24.80 -43.18 3.16
N ARG A 362 -23.82 -43.31 2.26
CA ARG A 362 -23.59 -42.38 1.16
C ARG A 362 -22.96 -43.11 0.00
N SER A 363 -23.61 -43.04 -1.15
CA SER A 363 -23.01 -43.51 -2.39
C SER A 363 -21.80 -42.65 -2.73
N ASP A 364 -20.64 -43.28 -2.90
CA ASP A 364 -19.37 -42.60 -3.15
C ASP A 364 -18.52 -43.42 -4.15
N PRO A 365 -18.10 -42.82 -5.28
CA PRO A 365 -17.30 -43.52 -6.28
C PRO A 365 -15.99 -44.08 -5.74
N VAL A 366 -15.34 -43.37 -4.80
CA VAL A 366 -14.06 -43.78 -4.23
C VAL A 366 -14.26 -45.01 -3.35
N THR A 367 -15.25 -44.99 -2.47
CA THR A 367 -15.59 -46.15 -1.64
C THR A 367 -16.02 -47.36 -2.48
N SER A 368 -16.79 -47.16 -3.56
CA SER A 368 -17.15 -48.24 -4.50
C SER A 368 -15.93 -48.86 -5.15
N ALA A 369 -14.97 -48.03 -5.60
CA ALA A 369 -13.73 -48.51 -6.19
C ALA A 369 -12.87 -49.28 -5.17
N GLU A 370 -12.76 -48.83 -3.92
CA GLU A 370 -12.00 -49.53 -2.87
C GLU A 370 -12.62 -50.90 -2.53
N LEU A 371 -13.95 -50.97 -2.42
CA LEU A 371 -14.65 -52.24 -2.21
C LEU A 371 -14.48 -53.17 -3.42
N ALA A 372 -14.62 -52.64 -4.64
CA ALA A 372 -14.43 -53.42 -5.86
C ALA A 372 -13.01 -54.00 -5.95
N ARG A 373 -11.98 -53.21 -5.60
CA ARG A 373 -10.58 -53.69 -5.52
C ARG A 373 -10.42 -54.85 -4.55
N LEU A 374 -11.02 -54.74 -3.36
CA LEU A 374 -11.01 -55.81 -2.36
C LEU A 374 -11.71 -57.06 -2.88
N LEU A 375 -12.94 -56.95 -3.39
CA LEU A 375 -13.72 -58.09 -3.91
C LEU A 375 -13.01 -58.76 -5.08
N PHE A 376 -12.39 -57.98 -5.97
CA PHE A 376 -11.60 -58.52 -7.07
C PHE A 376 -10.42 -59.35 -6.56
N ALA A 377 -9.69 -58.85 -5.56
CA ALA A 377 -8.58 -59.57 -4.93
C ALA A 377 -9.03 -60.85 -4.21
N LEU A 378 -10.27 -60.87 -3.68
CA LEU A 378 -10.90 -62.04 -3.06
C LEU A 378 -11.49 -63.03 -4.08
N GLY A 379 -11.46 -62.71 -5.39
CA GLY A 379 -11.97 -63.56 -6.47
C GLY A 379 -13.44 -63.33 -6.84
N GLU A 380 -14.15 -62.41 -6.18
CA GLU A 380 -15.55 -62.05 -6.44
C GLU A 380 -15.67 -61.06 -7.62
N LYS A 381 -15.19 -61.48 -8.80
CA LYS A 381 -15.00 -60.60 -9.97
C LYS A 381 -16.29 -59.96 -10.49
N ASP A 382 -17.41 -60.68 -10.50
CA ASP A 382 -18.69 -60.15 -11.01
C ASP A 382 -19.25 -59.04 -10.11
N GLN A 383 -19.11 -59.19 -8.78
CA GLN A 383 -19.52 -58.15 -7.84
C GLN A 383 -18.60 -56.93 -7.95
N ALA A 384 -17.29 -57.16 -8.05
CA ALA A 384 -16.32 -56.09 -8.27
C ALA A 384 -16.61 -55.30 -9.56
N ALA A 385 -16.91 -55.98 -10.67
CA ALA A 385 -17.25 -55.33 -11.94
C ALA A 385 -18.48 -54.43 -11.83
N ARG A 386 -19.55 -54.90 -11.17
CA ARG A 386 -20.75 -54.09 -10.91
C ARG A 386 -20.46 -52.84 -10.07
N LEU A 387 -19.63 -52.97 -9.03
CA LEU A 387 -19.26 -51.83 -8.20
C LEU A 387 -18.37 -50.82 -8.94
N TYR A 388 -17.45 -51.29 -9.79
CA TYR A 388 -16.67 -50.40 -10.65
C TYR A 388 -17.56 -49.65 -11.64
N GLU A 389 -18.49 -50.36 -12.29
CA GLU A 389 -19.47 -49.74 -13.20
C GLU A 389 -20.30 -48.69 -12.49
N GLN A 390 -20.88 -49.04 -11.33
CA GLN A 390 -21.67 -48.10 -10.53
C GLN A 390 -20.85 -46.88 -10.10
N GLY A 391 -19.62 -47.08 -9.61
CA GLY A 391 -18.74 -45.98 -9.23
C GLY A 391 -18.37 -45.09 -10.42
N LEU A 392 -18.10 -45.68 -11.59
CA LEU A 392 -17.78 -44.94 -12.81
C LEU A 392 -18.96 -44.12 -13.31
N LEU A 393 -20.16 -44.70 -13.37
CA LEU A 393 -21.37 -43.99 -13.79
C LEU A 393 -21.75 -42.86 -12.83
N GLN A 394 -21.39 -42.97 -11.55
CA GLN A 394 -21.56 -41.89 -10.59
C GLN A 394 -20.52 -40.77 -10.75
N ALA A 395 -19.27 -41.13 -11.08
CA ALA A 395 -18.22 -40.16 -11.34
C ALA A 395 -18.40 -39.43 -12.69
N VAL A 396 -19.07 -40.06 -13.66
CA VAL A 396 -19.30 -39.55 -15.01
C VAL A 396 -20.81 -39.35 -15.24
N SER A 397 -21.34 -38.25 -14.73
CA SER A 397 -22.80 -37.97 -14.75
C SER A 397 -23.35 -37.45 -16.08
N ASP A 398 -22.50 -36.95 -16.99
CA ASP A 398 -22.91 -36.25 -18.22
C ASP A 398 -22.61 -37.06 -19.49
N LEU A 399 -22.96 -38.35 -19.50
CA LEU A 399 -22.86 -39.15 -20.71
C LEU A 399 -24.02 -38.82 -21.67
N PRO A 400 -23.74 -38.51 -22.96
CA PRO A 400 -24.79 -38.30 -23.94
C PRO A 400 -25.59 -39.59 -24.15
N GLN A 401 -26.89 -39.46 -24.39
CA GLN A 401 -27.74 -40.59 -24.75
C GLN A 401 -27.40 -41.05 -26.17
N LEU A 402 -26.53 -42.06 -26.26
CA LEU A 402 -26.15 -42.69 -27.52
C LEU A 402 -26.92 -44.00 -27.71
N PRO A 403 -27.31 -44.36 -28.94
CA PRO A 403 -27.93 -45.65 -29.21
C PRO A 403 -26.94 -46.77 -28.91
N LEU A 404 -27.32 -47.70 -28.03
CA LEU A 404 -26.53 -48.87 -27.68
C LEU A 404 -27.05 -50.11 -28.43
N PRO A 405 -26.17 -51.03 -28.84
CA PRO A 405 -26.59 -52.30 -29.45
C PRO A 405 -27.40 -53.12 -28.44
N GLY A 406 -28.57 -53.61 -28.84
CA GLY A 406 -29.32 -54.63 -28.09
C GLY A 406 -28.57 -55.98 -28.10
N GLN A 407 -28.96 -56.89 -27.20
CA GLN A 407 -28.27 -58.16 -26.95
C GLN A 407 -28.08 -59.09 -28.18
N ASN A 408 -28.80 -58.85 -29.28
CA ASN A 408 -28.70 -59.62 -30.54
C ASN A 408 -28.20 -58.80 -31.75
N SER A 409 -27.58 -57.63 -31.53
CA SER A 409 -27.08 -56.78 -32.61
C SER A 409 -25.73 -57.30 -33.11
N SER A 410 -25.62 -57.68 -34.40
CA SER A 410 -24.29 -57.93 -34.99
C SER A 410 -23.51 -56.61 -35.04
N MET A 411 -22.21 -56.64 -34.73
CA MET A 411 -21.33 -55.45 -34.82
C MET A 411 -21.16 -54.93 -36.28
N LEU A 412 -21.75 -55.61 -37.26
CA LEU A 412 -21.74 -55.28 -38.69
C LEU A 412 -23.08 -54.71 -39.19
N SER A 413 -23.83 -53.98 -38.35
CA SER A 413 -25.02 -53.24 -38.83
C SER A 413 -24.59 -51.96 -39.57
N THR A 414 -24.28 -52.09 -40.86
CA THR A 414 -24.28 -50.97 -41.82
C THR A 414 -25.71 -50.48 -42.01
N LYS A 415 -26.13 -49.49 -41.22
CA LYS A 415 -27.27 -48.64 -41.60
C LYS A 415 -26.73 -47.29 -42.06
N ALA A 416 -26.25 -47.28 -43.30
CA ALA A 416 -26.15 -46.08 -44.11
C ALA A 416 -27.35 -46.09 -45.07
N SER A 417 -28.31 -45.21 -44.81
CA SER A 417 -29.31 -44.75 -45.78
C SER A 417 -29.90 -43.45 -45.25
#